data_AF-Y0KDC8-F1
#
_entry.id   AF-Y0KDC8-F1
#
_cell.length_a   1.000
_cell.length_b   1.000
_cell.length_c   1.000
_cell.angle_alpha   90.00
_cell.angle_beta   90.00
_cell.angle_gamma   90.00
#
_symmetry.space_group_name_H-M   'P 1'
#
loop_
_entity.id
_entity.type
_entity.pdbx_description
1 polymer ?
#
loop_
_entity_poly.entity_id
_entity_poly.type
_entity_poly.pdbx_seq_one_letter_code
_entity_poly.pdbx_strand_id
1 'polypeptide(L)' 'MSKAWPIWLRDDSSVVSCTEKVKVMTENFDEIKQITQDAFEDGLLMEVSEAQMREALHALVDSLINPYNKI' A
#
# COMPACT_ATOMS: atom_id res chain seq x y z
N MET A 1 -14.08 -12.73 2.58
CA MET A 1 -14.09 -11.70 3.65
C MET A 1 -13.07 -10.65 3.24
N SER A 2 -13.50 -9.44 2.90
CA SER A 2 -12.58 -8.35 2.58
C SER A 2 -11.70 -8.10 3.80
N LYS A 3 -10.39 -8.23 3.64
CA LYS A 3 -9.43 -7.90 4.68
C LYS A 3 -9.58 -6.41 4.95
N ALA A 4 -10.02 -6.03 6.14
CA ALA A 4 -10.13 -4.61 6.50
C ALA A 4 -8.74 -3.99 6.47
N TRP A 5 -8.64 -2.79 5.89
CA TRP A 5 -7.44 -1.96 5.95
C TRP A 5 -7.08 -1.65 7.41
N PRO A 6 -5.80 -1.35 7.71
CA PRO A 6 -5.37 -1.11 9.08
C PRO A 6 -6.07 0.11 9.70
N ILE A 7 -6.05 0.16 11.03
CA ILE A 7 -6.40 1.38 11.76
C ILE A 7 -5.28 2.39 11.53
N TRP A 8 -5.62 3.54 10.97
CA TRP A 8 -4.67 4.60 10.68
C TRP A 8 -4.28 5.34 11.96
N LEU A 9 -2.97 5.48 12.19
CA LEU A 9 -2.41 6.18 13.34
C LEU A 9 -1.75 7.48 12.89
N ARG A 10 -1.70 8.45 13.81
CA ARG A 10 -0.87 9.65 13.70
C ARG A 10 0.52 9.37 14.27
N ASP A 11 1.43 10.31 14.08
CA ASP A 11 2.82 10.22 14.58
C ASP A 11 2.88 10.11 16.12
N ASP A 12 1.91 10.69 16.82
CA ASP A 12 1.76 10.57 18.29
C ASP A 12 1.11 9.24 18.73
N SER A 13 0.95 8.29 17.81
CA SER A 13 0.27 6.99 18.00
C SER A 13 -1.24 7.09 18.30
N SER A 14 -1.85 8.26 18.23
CA SER A 14 -3.31 8.39 18.35
C SER A 14 -4.02 7.96 17.06
N VAL A 15 -5.26 7.47 17.18
CA VAL A 15 -6.05 7.02 16.03
C VAL A 15 -6.55 8.20 15.20
N VAL A 16 -6.45 8.08 13.88
CA VAL A 16 -7.13 8.98 12.94
C VAL A 16 -8.64 8.68 12.99
N SER A 17 -9.39 9.47 13.76
CA SER A 17 -10.83 9.26 14.01
C SER A 17 -11.77 10.00 13.06
N CYS A 18 -11.25 10.90 12.22
CA CYS A 18 -12.06 11.64 11.25
C CYS A 18 -12.52 10.69 10.14
N THR A 19 -13.84 10.49 10.04
CA THR A 19 -14.47 9.55 9.10
C THR A 19 -14.05 9.81 7.66
N GLU A 20 -13.96 11.07 7.24
CA GLU A 20 -13.54 11.46 5.89
C GLU A 20 -12.10 11.03 5.60
N LYS A 21 -11.18 11.21 6.56
CA LYS A 21 -9.78 10.77 6.39
C LYS A 21 -9.67 9.25 6.30
N VAL A 22 -10.39 8.53 7.16
CA VAL A 22 -10.42 7.06 7.13
C VAL A 22 -10.99 6.55 5.80
N LYS A 23 -12.04 7.19 5.30
CA LYS A 23 -12.65 6.87 4.00
C LYS A 23 -11.62 7.05 2.87
N VAL A 24 -10.97 8.20 2.79
CA VAL A 24 -9.94 8.45 1.76
C VAL A 24 -8.81 7.43 1.84
N MET A 25 -8.34 7.08 3.03
CA MET A 25 -7.30 6.06 3.19
C MET A 25 -7.76 4.66 2.77
N THR A 26 -9.04 4.34 2.99
CA THR A 26 -9.65 3.08 2.51
C THR A 26 -9.65 3.04 0.99
N GLU A 27 -10.13 4.11 0.33
CA GLU A 27 -10.18 4.23 -1.12
C GLU A 27 -8.78 4.13 -1.74
N ASN A 28 -7.79 4.86 -1.18
CA ASN A 28 -6.40 4.78 -1.63
C ASN A 28 -5.83 3.36 -1.56
N PHE A 29 -6.07 2.63 -0.47
CA PHE A 29 -5.53 1.28 -0.32
C PHE A 29 -6.26 0.25 -1.19
N ASP A 30 -7.56 0.44 -1.46
CA ASP A 30 -8.28 -0.36 -2.44
C ASP A 30 -7.68 -0.20 -3.84
N GLU A 31 -7.39 1.05 -4.25
CA GLU A 31 -6.74 1.34 -5.53
C GLU A 31 -5.32 0.75 -5.61
N ILE A 32 -4.48 0.96 -4.58
CA ILE A 32 -3.12 0.41 -4.53
C ILE A 32 -3.15 -1.11 -4.63
N LYS A 33 -4.08 -1.77 -3.93
CA LYS A 33 -4.23 -3.22 -4.00
C LYS A 33 -4.53 -3.69 -5.42
N GLN A 34 -5.46 -3.03 -6.10
CA GLN A 34 -5.81 -3.38 -7.47
C GLN A 34 -4.61 -3.20 -8.41
N ILE A 35 -3.97 -2.03 -8.40
CA ILE A 35 -2.80 -1.74 -9.24
C ILE A 35 -1.66 -2.74 -8.98
N THR A 36 -1.40 -3.06 -7.72
CA THR A 36 -0.33 -3.99 -7.33
C THR A 36 -0.66 -5.42 -7.75
N GLN A 37 -1.94 -5.82 -7.67
CA GLN A 37 -2.39 -7.12 -8.14
C GLN A 37 -2.26 -7.24 -9.66
N ASP A 38 -2.70 -6.23 -10.41
CA ASP A 38 -2.59 -6.18 -11.86
C ASP A 38 -1.11 -6.27 -12.29
N ALA A 39 -0.23 -5.48 -11.67
CA ALA A 39 1.22 -5.52 -11.93
C ALA A 39 1.85 -6.89 -11.59
N PHE A 40 1.38 -7.55 -10.53
CA PHE A 40 1.82 -8.89 -10.15
C PHE A 40 1.39 -9.92 -11.19
N GLU A 41 0.13 -9.89 -11.63
CA GLU A 41 -0.41 -10.79 -12.66
C GLU A 41 0.29 -10.61 -14.01
N ASP A 42 0.53 -9.37 -14.43
CA ASP A 42 1.30 -9.06 -15.63
C ASP A 42 2.73 -9.62 -15.56
N GLY A 43 3.39 -9.48 -14.40
CA GLY A 43 4.72 -10.06 -14.20
C GLY A 43 4.74 -11.58 -14.35
N LEU A 44 3.74 -12.27 -13.79
CA LEU A 44 3.61 -13.73 -13.94
C LEU A 44 3.30 -14.13 -15.39
N LEU A 45 2.44 -13.39 -16.08
CA LEU A 45 2.12 -13.61 -17.49
C LEU A 45 3.35 -13.49 -18.39
N MET A 46 4.31 -12.63 -18.01
CA MET A 46 5.59 -12.45 -18.68
C MET A 46 6.69 -13.42 -18.18
N GLU A 47 6.30 -14.49 -17.50
CA GLU A 47 7.19 -15.56 -16.98
C GLU A 47 8.23 -15.08 -15.95
N VAL A 48 7.98 -13.96 -15.26
CA VAL A 48 8.80 -13.52 -14.13
C VAL A 48 8.52 -14.41 -12.92
N SER A 49 9.56 -14.71 -12.13
CA SER A 49 9.43 -15.47 -10.88
C SER A 49 8.46 -14.78 -9.90
N GLU A 50 7.52 -15.54 -9.36
CA GLU A 50 6.60 -15.07 -8.31
C GLU A 50 7.35 -14.45 -7.12
N ALA A 51 8.38 -15.14 -6.62
CA ALA A 51 9.15 -14.67 -5.47
C ALA A 51 9.82 -13.33 -5.77
N GLN A 52 10.40 -13.19 -6.97
CA GLN A 52 11.04 -11.97 -7.41
C GLN A 52 10.04 -10.81 -7.54
N MET A 53 8.84 -11.06 -8.08
CA MET A 53 7.79 -10.04 -8.17
C MET A 53 7.38 -9.54 -6.78
N ARG A 54 7.22 -10.44 -5.81
CA ARG A 54 6.91 -10.05 -4.42
C ARG A 54 8.03 -9.23 -3.80
N GLU A 55 9.28 -9.66 -3.95
CA GLU A 55 10.45 -8.92 -3.46
C GLU A 55 10.55 -7.52 -4.07
N ALA A 56 10.33 -7.39 -5.38
CA ALA A 56 10.34 -6.10 -6.06
C ALA A 56 9.25 -5.15 -5.56
N LEU A 57 8.02 -5.65 -5.35
CA LEU A 57 6.91 -4.87 -4.79
C LEU A 57 7.17 -4.45 -3.34
N HIS A 58 7.76 -5.32 -2.53
CA HIS A 58 8.19 -4.96 -1.18
C HIS A 58 9.27 -3.86 -1.19
N ALA A 59 10.31 -4.02 -2.01
CA ALA A 59 11.36 -3.03 -2.16
C ALA A 59 10.82 -1.68 -2.65
N LEU A 60 9.81 -1.68 -3.53
CA LEU A 60 9.12 -0.47 -3.97
C LEU A 60 8.49 0.28 -2.78
N VAL A 61 7.75 -0.41 -1.93
CA VAL A 61 7.12 0.18 -0.72
C VAL A 61 8.18 0.72 0.25
N ASP A 62 9.26 -0.02 0.46
CA ASP A 62 10.36 0.41 1.35
C ASP A 62 11.11 1.64 0.81
N SER A 63 11.09 1.85 -0.50
CA SER A 63 11.75 2.99 -1.17
C SER A 63 10.94 4.29 -1.16
N LEU A 64 9.70 4.27 -0.66
CA LEU A 64 8.84 5.45 -0.64
C LEU A 64 9.46 6.58 0.20
N ILE A 65 9.55 7.77 -0.39
CA ILE A 65 10.12 8.95 0.26
C ILE A 65 9.02 9.72 0.99
N ASN A 66 9.21 9.99 2.28
CA ASN A 66 8.36 10.93 3.02
C ASN A 66 8.77 12.37 2.70
N PRO A 67 7.98 13.16 1.93
CA PRO A 67 8.34 14.53 1.55
C PRO A 67 8.23 15.52 2.71
N TYR A 68 7.63 15.13 3.84
CA TYR A 68 7.42 15.97 5.01
C TYR A 68 8.44 15.78 6.12
N ASN A 69 9.38 14.84 5.96
CA ASN A 69 10.58 14.79 6.79
C ASN A 69 11.43 16.01 6.44
N LYS A 70 11.19 17.13 7.14
CA LYS A 70 12.11 18.26 7.15
C LYS A 70 13.38 17.81 7.88
N ILE A 71 14.49 17.75 7.16
CA ILE A 71 15.85 17.76 7.73
C ILE A 71 16.07 19.13 8.40
#